data_AF-A0A3S3KST9-F1
#
_entry.id   AF-A0A3S3KST9-F1
#
_cell.length_a   1.000
_cell.length_b   1.000
_cell.length_c   1.000
_cell.angle_alpha   90.00
_cell.angle_beta   90.00
_cell.angle_gamma   90.00
#
_symmetry.space_group_name_H-M   'P 1'
#
loop_
_entity.id
_entity.type
_entity.pdbx_description
1 polymer ?
#
loop_
_entity_poly.entity_id
_entity_poly.type
_entity_poly.pdbx_seq_one_letter_code
_entity_poly.pdbx_strand_id
1 'polypeptide(L)'
;MTRFQNPPDGISQEALAGLVAEAVRQALMQHGALLDAEALASASAIAGSVAAALPFLPQAQRLAITSFKGRWSELTSEFFRMTAERIARADQAGTDSVDESATTGPARPASRPLAERALELQSMLIEDWAGEVAGSTYLEEKFRIPRSTLHRWQRRGEVIALRKGGRKHVFPLAQFVDGRPAPGISDILAAITNARLAWFWLTRPSPELDDRIPIEMLREDMVKDVVRVAHALA
;
A
#
# COMPACT_ATOMS: atom_id res chain seq x y z
N MET A 1 -3.85 0.49 38.12
CA MET A 1 -2.77 -0.45 37.73
C MET A 1 -3.41 -1.70 37.17
N THR A 2 -3.51 -1.81 35.85
CA THR A 2 -4.02 -3.01 35.18
C THR A 2 -2.96 -3.44 34.17
N ARG A 3 -2.39 -4.62 34.42
CA ARG A 3 -1.32 -5.27 33.68
C ARG A 3 -1.68 -5.37 32.19
N PHE A 4 -0.77 -4.92 31.33
CA PHE A 4 -0.65 -5.44 29.97
C PHE A 4 -0.28 -6.92 30.08
N GLN A 5 -1.26 -7.80 29.92
CA GLN A 5 -1.01 -9.20 29.61
C GLN A 5 -0.63 -9.27 28.14
N ASN A 6 0.61 -9.70 27.87
CA ASN A 6 1.03 -10.12 26.54
C ASN A 6 0.07 -11.22 26.03
N PRO A 7 -0.33 -11.22 24.76
CA PRO A 7 -1.06 -12.34 24.20
C PRO A 7 -0.22 -13.62 24.27
N PRO A 8 -0.83 -14.79 24.55
CA PRO A 8 -0.14 -16.08 24.60
C PRO A 8 0.36 -16.43 23.20
N ASP A 9 1.44 -17.22 23.10
CA ASP A 9 2.06 -17.68 21.85
C ASP A 9 1.03 -17.93 20.74
N GLY A 10 0.84 -16.91 19.89
CA GLY A 10 -0.23 -16.86 18.93
C GLY A 10 0.14 -17.72 17.74
N ILE A 11 -0.77 -18.62 17.33
CA ILE A 11 -0.66 -19.37 16.07
C ILE A 11 -0.31 -18.37 14.96
N SER A 12 0.81 -18.59 14.28
CA SER A 12 1.24 -17.73 13.18
C SER A 12 0.18 -17.71 12.09
N GLN A 13 0.10 -16.61 11.33
CA GLN A 13 -0.85 -16.48 10.21
C GLN A 13 -0.74 -17.67 9.24
N GLU A 14 0.47 -18.14 8.98
CA GLU A 14 0.74 -19.31 8.14
C GLU A 14 0.21 -20.61 8.75
N ALA A 15 0.41 -20.83 10.05
CA ALA A 15 -0.10 -22.01 10.74
C ALA A 15 -1.64 -22.02 10.77
N LEU A 16 -2.27 -20.86 10.96
CA LEU A 16 -3.72 -20.71 10.90
C LEU A 16 -4.24 -20.95 9.47
N ALA A 17 -3.52 -20.46 8.45
CA ALA A 17 -3.88 -20.67 7.05
C ALA A 17 -3.86 -22.16 6.68
N GLY A 18 -2.83 -22.89 7.12
CA GLY A 18 -2.72 -24.34 6.90
C GLY A 18 -3.87 -25.12 7.55
N LEU A 19 -4.22 -24.80 8.80
CA LEU A 19 -5.33 -25.48 9.51
C LEU A 19 -6.67 -25.28 8.82
N VAL A 20 -6.96 -24.04 8.39
CA VAL A 20 -8.23 -23.75 7.72
C VAL A 20 -8.25 -24.34 6.30
N ALA A 21 -7.14 -24.32 5.58
CA ALA A 21 -7.04 -24.95 4.26
C ALA A 21 -7.34 -26.44 4.33
N GLU A 22 -6.80 -27.14 5.32
CA GLU A 22 -7.05 -28.56 5.53
C GLU A 22 -8.53 -28.85 5.86
N ALA A 23 -9.14 -28.05 6.74
CA ALA A 23 -10.56 -28.17 7.05
C ALA A 23 -11.45 -27.97 5.82
N VAL A 24 -11.13 -26.98 4.98
CA VAL A 24 -11.86 -26.71 3.73
C VAL A 24 -11.67 -27.84 2.73
N ARG A 25 -10.46 -28.39 2.63
CA ARG A 25 -10.16 -29.54 1.74
C ARG A 25 -11.02 -30.75 2.10
N GLN A 26 -11.07 -31.08 3.39
CA GLN A 26 -11.87 -32.19 3.90
C GLN A 26 -13.37 -31.97 3.64
N ALA A 27 -13.87 -30.74 3.87
CA ALA A 27 -15.27 -30.42 3.61
C ALA A 27 -15.65 -30.57 2.12
N LEU A 28 -14.80 -30.10 1.21
CA LEU A 28 -15.02 -30.21 -0.24
C LEU A 28 -14.99 -31.67 -0.74
N MET A 29 -14.07 -32.49 -0.19
CA MET A 29 -14.01 -33.92 -0.49
C MET A 29 -15.26 -34.67 -0.01
N GLN A 30 -15.77 -34.34 1.18
CA GLN A 30 -16.97 -34.97 1.75
C GLN A 30 -18.25 -34.65 0.97
N HIS A 31 -18.32 -33.48 0.33
CA HIS A 31 -19.50 -33.04 -0.42
C HIS A 31 -19.42 -33.34 -1.93
N GLY A 32 -18.43 -34.15 -2.35
CA GLY A 32 -18.36 -34.67 -3.72
C GLY A 32 -18.10 -33.59 -4.77
N ALA A 33 -17.40 -32.51 -4.43
CA ALA A 33 -16.98 -31.51 -5.41
C ALA A 33 -16.04 -32.19 -6.43
N LEU A 34 -16.48 -32.31 -7.68
CA LEU A 34 -15.69 -32.85 -8.80
C LEU A 34 -14.63 -31.82 -9.24
N LEU A 35 -13.67 -31.56 -8.35
CA LEU A 35 -12.48 -30.77 -8.64
C LEU A 35 -11.30 -31.73 -8.81
N ASP A 36 -10.38 -31.39 -9.72
CA ASP A 36 -9.09 -32.07 -9.77
C ASP A 36 -8.28 -31.77 -8.50
N ALA A 37 -7.22 -32.55 -8.27
CA ALA A 37 -6.42 -32.43 -7.05
C ALA A 37 -5.78 -31.03 -6.90
N GLU A 38 -5.44 -30.38 -8.03
CA GLU A 38 -4.81 -29.06 -8.07
C GLU A 38 -5.80 -27.92 -7.78
N ALA A 39 -7.00 -27.96 -8.35
CA ALA A 39 -8.06 -27.00 -8.04
C ALA A 39 -8.54 -27.15 -6.60
N LEU A 40 -8.60 -28.38 -6.08
CA LEU A 40 -8.92 -28.63 -4.68
C LEU A 40 -7.84 -28.03 -3.75
N ALA A 41 -6.56 -28.29 -4.04
CA ALA A 41 -5.45 -27.72 -3.27
C ALA A 41 -5.46 -26.18 -3.31
N SER A 42 -5.69 -25.61 -4.49
CA SER A 42 -5.75 -24.17 -4.69
C SER A 42 -6.94 -23.53 -3.96
N ALA A 43 -8.13 -24.11 -4.06
CA ALA A 43 -9.34 -23.62 -3.37
C ALA A 43 -9.16 -23.63 -1.85
N SER A 44 -8.61 -24.71 -1.31
CA SER A 44 -8.30 -24.85 0.10
C SER A 44 -7.25 -23.84 0.57
N ALA A 45 -6.16 -23.65 -0.18
CA ALA A 45 -5.12 -22.68 0.14
C ALA A 45 -5.64 -21.24 0.15
N ILE A 46 -6.50 -20.89 -0.81
CA ILE A 46 -7.14 -19.57 -0.87
C ILE A 46 -8.04 -19.36 0.33
N ALA A 47 -8.92 -20.33 0.64
CA ALA A 47 -9.82 -20.24 1.78
C ALA A 47 -9.07 -20.13 3.11
N GLY A 48 -7.99 -20.90 3.26
CA GLY A 48 -7.11 -20.83 4.43
C GLY A 48 -6.44 -19.47 4.58
N SER A 49 -5.88 -18.94 3.48
CA SER A 49 -5.21 -17.64 3.46
C SER A 49 -6.17 -16.48 3.79
N VAL A 50 -7.37 -16.51 3.21
CA VAL A 50 -8.40 -15.48 3.47
C VAL A 50 -8.86 -15.53 4.92
N ALA A 51 -9.15 -16.72 5.45
CA ALA A 51 -9.58 -16.87 6.83
C ALA A 51 -8.49 -16.46 7.83
N ALA A 52 -7.23 -16.81 7.56
CA ALA A 52 -6.11 -16.47 8.41
C ALA A 52 -5.75 -14.99 8.39
N ALA A 53 -6.09 -14.24 7.34
CA ALA A 53 -5.88 -12.80 7.27
C ALA A 53 -6.87 -12.01 8.14
N LEU A 54 -8.08 -12.53 8.37
CA LEU A 54 -9.15 -11.81 9.09
C LEU A 54 -8.75 -11.27 10.47
N PRO A 55 -8.06 -12.02 11.35
CA PRO A 55 -7.66 -11.53 12.67
C PRO A 55 -6.66 -10.36 12.63
N PHE A 56 -5.85 -10.30 11.57
CA PHE A 56 -4.78 -9.31 11.39
C PHE A 56 -5.28 -8.02 10.70
N LEU A 57 -6.54 -7.98 10.26
CA LEU A 57 -7.11 -6.77 9.68
C LEU A 57 -7.35 -5.67 10.73
N PRO A 58 -7.14 -4.39 10.38
CA PRO A 58 -7.57 -3.25 11.18
C PRO A 58 -9.04 -3.36 11.59
N GLN A 59 -9.38 -2.90 12.80
CA GLN A 59 -10.73 -3.03 13.35
C GLN A 59 -11.81 -2.42 12.44
N ALA A 60 -11.52 -1.29 11.79
CA ALA A 60 -12.42 -0.65 10.83
C ALA A 60 -12.76 -1.57 9.64
N GLN A 61 -11.77 -2.31 9.14
CA GLN A 61 -11.94 -3.25 8.03
C GLN A 61 -12.72 -4.50 8.47
N ARG A 62 -12.45 -5.02 9.68
CA ARG A 62 -13.23 -6.13 10.26
C ARG A 62 -14.70 -5.76 10.42
N LEU A 63 -15.00 -4.54 10.88
CA LEU A 63 -16.37 -4.04 11.00
C LEU A 63 -17.06 -3.83 9.65
N ALA A 64 -16.32 -3.39 8.62
CA ALA A 64 -16.85 -3.28 7.27
C ALA A 64 -17.26 -4.66 6.72
N ILE A 65 -16.45 -5.70 6.95
CA ILE A 65 -16.76 -7.08 6.57
C ILE A 65 -17.99 -7.59 7.31
N THR A 66 -18.07 -7.43 8.64
CA THR A 66 -19.22 -7.94 9.42
C THR A 66 -20.51 -7.16 9.21
N SER A 67 -20.42 -5.89 8.78
CA SER A 67 -21.58 -5.05 8.48
C SER A 67 -22.07 -5.17 7.03
N PHE A 68 -21.37 -5.92 6.19
CA PHE A 68 -21.74 -6.13 4.80
C PHE A 68 -23.04 -6.95 4.70
N LYS A 69 -24.09 -6.32 4.16
CA LYS A 69 -25.43 -6.93 3.95
C LYS A 69 -25.64 -7.47 2.53
N GLY A 70 -24.65 -7.33 1.64
CA GLY A 70 -24.77 -7.77 0.26
C GLY A 70 -24.55 -9.27 0.08
N ARG A 71 -24.63 -9.73 -1.16
CA ARG A 71 -24.41 -11.13 -1.53
C ARG A 71 -22.92 -11.41 -1.68
N TRP A 72 -22.32 -12.06 -0.68
CA TRP A 72 -20.92 -12.50 -0.73
C TRP A 72 -20.60 -13.34 -1.97
N SER A 73 -21.55 -14.17 -2.43
CA SER A 73 -21.38 -15.02 -3.62
C SER A 73 -21.04 -14.25 -4.91
N GLU A 74 -21.58 -13.04 -5.05
CA GLU A 74 -21.40 -12.23 -6.25
C GLU A 74 -20.03 -11.53 -6.22
N LEU A 75 -19.67 -10.97 -5.06
CA LEU A 75 -18.33 -10.41 -4.83
C LEU A 75 -17.23 -11.46 -4.96
N THR A 76 -17.43 -12.67 -4.44
CA THR A 76 -16.44 -13.74 -4.57
C THR A 76 -16.29 -14.16 -6.03
N SER A 77 -17.40 -14.27 -6.77
CA SER A 77 -17.35 -14.63 -8.19
C SER A 77 -16.63 -13.57 -9.04
N GLU A 78 -16.93 -12.29 -8.83
CA GLU A 78 -16.24 -11.16 -9.46
C GLU A 78 -14.74 -11.17 -9.12
N PHE A 79 -14.41 -11.34 -7.84
CA PHE A 79 -13.03 -11.44 -7.38
C PHE A 79 -12.30 -12.59 -8.07
N PHE A 80 -12.87 -13.80 -8.05
CA PHE A 80 -12.27 -14.97 -8.68
C PHE A 80 -12.10 -14.79 -10.19
N ARG A 81 -13.10 -14.23 -10.89
CA ARG A 81 -13.01 -13.92 -12.32
C ARG A 81 -11.88 -12.94 -12.61
N MET A 82 -11.83 -11.81 -11.90
CA MET A 82 -10.75 -10.83 -12.07
C MET A 82 -9.38 -11.42 -11.77
N THR A 83 -9.26 -12.27 -10.74
CA THR A 83 -7.99 -12.94 -10.42
C THR A 83 -7.59 -13.94 -11.49
N ALA A 84 -8.52 -14.76 -11.99
CA ALA A 84 -8.27 -15.74 -13.03
C ALA A 84 -7.85 -15.08 -14.35
N GLU A 85 -8.54 -14.00 -14.76
CA GLU A 85 -8.16 -13.22 -15.93
C GLU A 85 -6.76 -12.61 -15.79
N ARG A 86 -6.41 -12.15 -14.59
CA ARG A 86 -5.08 -11.58 -14.32
C ARG A 86 -3.98 -12.64 -14.39
N ILE A 87 -4.25 -13.85 -13.90
CA ILE A 87 -3.31 -14.98 -13.99
C ILE A 87 -3.17 -15.42 -15.45
N ALA A 88 -4.27 -15.58 -16.19
CA ALA A 88 -4.24 -15.93 -17.60
C ALA A 88 -3.50 -14.90 -18.46
N ARG A 89 -3.64 -13.60 -18.17
CA ARG A 89 -2.88 -12.53 -18.82
C ARG A 89 -1.39 -12.57 -18.49
N ALA A 90 -1.03 -12.96 -17.26
CA ALA A 90 0.37 -13.13 -16.86
C ALA A 90 1.02 -14.33 -17.56
N ASP A 91 0.26 -15.41 -17.75
CA ASP A 91 0.72 -16.63 -18.44
C ASP A 91 0.90 -16.41 -19.96
N GLN A 92 0.01 -15.64 -20.58
CA GLN A 92 0.16 -15.23 -21.99
C GLN A 92 1.30 -14.24 -22.24
N ALA A 93 1.71 -13.47 -21.24
CA ALA A 93 2.91 -12.64 -21.34
C ALA A 93 4.22 -13.45 -21.19
N GLY A 94 4.13 -14.70 -20.71
CA GLY A 94 5.28 -15.59 -20.50
C GLY A 94 5.59 -16.55 -21.66
N THR A 95 4.78 -16.58 -22.72
CA THR A 95 4.95 -17.51 -23.86
C THR A 95 5.91 -17.01 -24.96
N ASP A 96 6.41 -15.78 -24.87
CA ASP A 96 7.39 -15.20 -25.81
C ASP A 96 8.84 -15.18 -25.29
N SER A 97 9.15 -15.90 -24.20
CA SER A 97 10.53 -15.99 -23.70
C SER A 97 10.90 -17.41 -23.28
N VAL A 98 11.38 -18.19 -24.24
CA VAL A 98 12.31 -19.29 -23.97
C VAL A 98 13.71 -18.69 -23.91
N ASP A 99 14.28 -18.49 -22.71
CA ASP A 99 15.55 -19.12 -22.33
C ASP A 99 15.85 -18.96 -20.82
N GLU A 100 16.49 -19.98 -20.26
CA GLU A 100 16.90 -20.16 -18.87
C GLU A 100 17.78 -19.03 -18.32
N SER A 101 17.59 -18.66 -17.05
CA SER A 101 18.36 -19.25 -15.94
C SER A 101 18.06 -18.55 -14.61
N ALA A 102 18.14 -19.34 -13.56
CA ALA A 102 17.74 -19.05 -12.19
C ALA A 102 18.37 -17.78 -11.60
N THR A 103 17.56 -16.98 -10.90
CA THR A 103 17.80 -16.66 -9.48
C THR A 103 16.49 -16.23 -8.84
N THR A 104 16.10 -16.95 -7.78
CA THR A 104 15.09 -16.57 -6.80
C THR A 104 15.30 -15.14 -6.32
N GLY A 105 14.36 -14.25 -6.65
CA GLY A 105 14.16 -12.94 -6.04
C GLY A 105 12.66 -12.66 -5.98
N PRO A 106 12.15 -11.99 -4.93
CA PRO A 106 10.72 -11.80 -4.77
C PRO A 106 10.20 -11.00 -5.97
N ALA A 107 9.23 -11.58 -6.67
CA ALA A 107 8.59 -10.99 -7.84
C ALA A 107 8.20 -9.54 -7.53
N ARG A 108 8.95 -8.61 -8.12
CA ARG A 108 8.66 -7.18 -8.15
C ARG A 108 7.19 -7.05 -8.55
N PRO A 109 6.29 -6.53 -7.70
CA PRO A 109 4.90 -6.44 -8.08
C PRO A 109 4.84 -5.50 -9.28
N ALA A 110 4.45 -6.07 -10.43
CA ALA A 110 4.26 -5.34 -11.68
C ALA A 110 3.57 -4.01 -11.36
N SER A 111 4.19 -2.93 -11.81
CA SER A 111 3.79 -1.55 -11.56
C SER A 111 2.30 -1.40 -11.84
N ARG A 112 1.47 -1.44 -10.80
CA ARG A 112 0.03 -1.14 -10.94
C ARG A 112 -0.07 0.25 -11.59
N PRO A 113 -1.00 0.47 -12.53
CA PRO A 113 -1.18 1.78 -13.15
C PRO A 113 -1.23 2.86 -12.08
N LEU A 114 -0.41 3.88 -12.26
CA LEU A 114 -0.17 4.99 -11.33
C LEU A 114 -1.50 5.66 -10.89
N ALA A 115 -2.50 5.64 -11.77
CA ALA A 115 -3.87 6.10 -11.53
C ALA A 115 -4.69 5.20 -10.57
N GLU A 116 -4.58 3.88 -10.65
CA GLU A 116 -5.27 2.95 -9.74
C GLU A 116 -4.71 3.09 -8.32
N ARG A 117 -3.39 3.23 -8.20
CA ARG A 117 -2.70 3.51 -6.93
C ARG A 117 -3.17 4.82 -6.31
N ALA A 118 -3.34 5.86 -7.11
CA ALA A 118 -3.87 7.14 -6.65
C ALA A 118 -5.30 7.03 -6.10
N LEU A 119 -6.14 6.17 -6.69
CA LEU A 119 -7.51 5.93 -6.22
C LEU A 119 -7.54 5.11 -4.92
N GLU A 120 -6.68 4.09 -4.80
CA GLU A 120 -6.53 3.30 -3.57
C GLU A 120 -6.10 4.20 -2.39
N LEU A 121 -5.10 5.06 -2.60
CA LEU A 121 -4.67 6.07 -1.63
C LEU A 121 -5.75 7.10 -1.33
N GLN A 122 -6.78 7.23 -2.18
CA GLN A 122 -7.93 8.08 -1.87
C GLN A 122 -8.88 7.51 -0.85
N SER A 123 -9.01 6.19 -0.79
CA SER A 123 -9.89 5.47 0.11
C SER A 123 -9.26 5.15 1.48
N MET A 124 -7.92 5.18 1.58
CA MET A 124 -7.19 4.92 2.84
C MET A 124 -7.08 6.16 3.73
N LEU A 125 -7.03 5.97 5.06
CA LEU A 125 -6.73 7.06 6.00
C LEU A 125 -5.32 7.58 5.76
N ILE A 126 -5.16 8.90 5.80
CA ILE A 126 -3.89 9.56 5.49
C ILE A 126 -2.81 9.15 6.49
N GLU A 127 -3.16 9.00 7.77
CA GLU A 127 -2.21 8.61 8.82
C GLU A 127 -1.60 7.21 8.57
N ASP A 128 -2.33 6.30 7.93
CA ASP A 128 -1.89 4.91 7.72
C ASP A 128 -0.74 4.79 6.70
N TRP A 129 -0.58 5.76 5.81
CA TRP A 129 0.42 5.69 4.73
C TRP A 129 1.29 6.94 4.60
N ALA A 130 0.80 8.10 5.03
CA ALA A 130 1.55 9.35 4.96
C ALA A 130 2.47 9.59 6.18
N GLY A 131 2.36 8.75 7.21
CA GLY A 131 3.10 8.91 8.46
C GLY A 131 2.56 10.05 9.33
N GLU A 132 3.44 10.67 10.13
CA GLU A 132 3.05 11.78 11.00
C GLU A 132 2.67 13.01 10.16
N VAL A 133 1.41 13.41 10.27
CA VAL A 133 0.84 14.56 9.56
C VAL A 133 0.36 15.62 10.54
N ALA A 134 0.61 16.88 10.18
CA ALA A 134 0.22 18.01 11.01
C ALA A 134 -0.61 19.04 10.25
N GLY A 135 -1.48 19.74 10.97
CA GLY A 135 -2.17 20.92 10.46
C GLY A 135 -1.27 22.16 10.53
N SER A 136 -1.70 23.24 9.88
CA SER A 136 -0.97 24.52 9.87
C SER A 136 -0.70 25.08 11.26
N THR A 137 -1.63 24.92 12.21
CA THR A 137 -1.49 25.41 13.58
C THR A 137 -0.32 24.74 14.32
N TYR A 138 -0.17 23.42 14.17
CA TYR A 138 0.93 22.69 14.80
C TYR A 138 2.28 23.04 14.19
N LEU A 139 2.35 23.24 12.86
CA LEU A 139 3.56 23.69 12.19
C LEU A 139 4.00 25.09 12.63
N GLU A 140 3.04 25.98 12.90
CA GLU A 140 3.31 27.32 13.41
C GLU A 140 3.85 27.30 14.84
N GLU A 141 3.23 26.51 15.72
CA GLU A 141 3.62 26.42 17.13
C GLU A 141 4.95 25.67 17.33
N LYS A 142 5.10 24.49 16.69
CA LYS A 142 6.21 23.57 16.96
C LYS A 142 7.40 23.76 16.02
N PHE A 143 7.14 24.03 14.74
CA PHE A 143 8.19 24.20 13.72
C PHE A 143 8.49 25.67 13.44
N ARG A 144 7.78 26.61 14.10
CA ARG A 144 7.92 28.07 13.90
C ARG A 144 7.74 28.48 12.44
N ILE A 145 6.89 27.77 11.69
CA ILE A 145 6.58 28.07 10.28
C ILE A 145 5.30 28.91 10.23
N PRO A 146 5.37 30.21 9.86
CA PRO A 146 4.18 31.03 9.74
C PRO A 146 3.21 30.48 8.70
N ARG A 147 1.91 30.55 8.98
CA ARG A 147 0.85 30.07 8.06
C ARG A 147 0.91 30.73 6.68
N SER A 148 1.30 32.00 6.61
CA SER A 148 1.50 32.75 5.36
C SER A 148 2.63 32.16 4.51
N THR A 149 3.74 31.78 5.14
CA THR A 149 4.89 31.12 4.49
C THR A 149 4.49 29.73 3.99
N LEU A 150 3.82 28.93 4.82
CA LEU A 150 3.34 27.61 4.45
C LEU A 150 2.39 27.67 3.24
N HIS A 151 1.46 28.63 3.24
CA HIS A 151 0.54 28.83 2.13
C HIS A 151 1.25 29.29 0.84
N ARG A 152 2.28 30.13 0.96
CA ARG A 152 3.13 30.52 -0.18
C ARG A 152 3.86 29.32 -0.76
N TRP A 153 4.47 28.48 0.08
CA TRP A 153 5.16 27.26 -0.35
C TRP A 153 4.20 26.28 -1.02
N GLN A 154 3.02 26.08 -0.45
CA GLN A 154 1.97 25.25 -1.06
C GLN A 154 1.58 25.76 -2.45
N ARG A 155 1.36 27.07 -2.65
CA ARG A 155 1.02 27.61 -3.98
C ARG A 155 2.13 27.42 -5.01
N ARG A 156 3.39 27.40 -4.57
CA ARG A 156 4.56 27.22 -5.44
C ARG A 156 4.90 25.75 -5.69
N GLY A 157 4.16 24.81 -5.08
CA GLY A 157 4.49 23.39 -5.16
C GLY A 157 5.73 23.00 -4.35
N GLU A 158 6.24 23.86 -3.48
CA GLU A 158 7.45 23.57 -2.67
C GLU A 158 7.15 22.65 -1.47
N VAL A 159 5.86 22.45 -1.17
CA VAL A 159 5.37 21.66 -0.03
C VAL A 159 4.23 20.78 -0.50
N ILE A 160 4.24 19.53 -0.05
CA ILE A 160 3.17 18.57 -0.27
C ILE A 160 2.08 18.77 0.79
N ALA A 161 0.89 19.15 0.30
CA ALA A 161 -0.31 19.31 1.10
C ALA A 161 -1.31 18.20 0.77
N LEU A 162 -1.62 17.35 1.74
CA LEU A 162 -2.59 16.27 1.60
C LEU A 162 -3.96 16.75 2.09
N ARG A 163 -5.02 16.50 1.31
CA ARG A 163 -6.38 16.87 1.71
C ARG A 163 -6.93 15.88 2.72
N LYS A 164 -7.21 16.31 3.96
CA LYS A 164 -7.93 15.55 4.99
C LYS A 164 -9.40 15.97 4.97
N GLY A 165 -10.23 15.18 4.29
CA GLY A 165 -11.64 15.52 4.02
C GLY A 165 -11.82 16.65 3.01
N GLY A 166 -12.96 17.34 3.04
CA GLY A 166 -13.36 18.28 1.97
C GLY A 166 -12.64 19.65 1.95
N ARG A 167 -12.13 20.15 3.09
CA ARG A 167 -11.59 21.52 3.17
C ARG A 167 -10.27 21.69 3.93
N LYS A 168 -9.84 20.69 4.72
CA LYS A 168 -8.63 20.82 5.54
C LYS A 168 -7.44 20.19 4.82
N HIS A 169 -6.33 20.92 4.78
CA HIS A 169 -5.05 20.38 4.33
C HIS A 169 -4.22 19.98 5.56
N VAL A 170 -3.56 18.84 5.46
CA VAL A 170 -2.56 18.36 6.40
C VAL A 170 -1.24 18.20 5.66
N PHE A 171 -0.16 18.38 6.39
CA PHE A 171 1.19 18.41 5.88
C PHE A 171 1.98 17.31 6.57
N PRO A 172 2.50 16.34 5.82
CA PRO A 172 3.42 15.36 6.38
C PRO A 172 4.66 16.03 6.98
N LEU A 173 5.06 15.61 8.18
CA LEU A 173 6.15 16.25 8.90
C LEU A 173 7.53 15.89 8.35
N ALA A 174 7.69 14.69 7.80
CA ALA A 174 8.96 14.21 7.27
C ALA A 174 9.49 15.05 6.09
N GLN A 175 8.65 15.91 5.49
CA GLN A 175 9.06 16.84 4.44
C GLN A 175 9.79 18.08 4.95
N PHE A 176 9.74 18.35 6.25
CA PHE A 176 10.37 19.54 6.83
C PHE A 176 11.70 19.18 7.50
N VAL A 177 12.74 19.93 7.15
CA VAL A 177 14.07 19.90 7.76
C VAL A 177 14.31 21.28 8.37
N ASP A 178 14.49 21.34 9.70
CA ASP A 178 14.75 22.57 10.44
C ASP A 178 13.78 23.73 10.11
N GLY A 179 12.50 23.39 9.91
CA GLY A 179 11.45 24.37 9.61
C GLY A 179 11.39 24.82 8.14
N ARG A 180 12.11 24.17 7.22
CA ARG A 180 12.07 24.41 5.78
C ARG A 180 11.64 23.15 5.03
N PRO A 181 10.95 23.26 3.88
CA PRO A 181 10.68 22.09 3.06
C PRO A 181 11.97 21.49 2.52
N ALA A 182 12.02 20.17 2.39
CA ALA A 182 13.12 19.47 1.75
C ALA A 182 13.28 19.99 0.31
N PRO A 183 14.52 20.22 -0.15
CA PRO A 183 14.77 20.69 -1.50
C PRO A 183 14.30 19.65 -2.54
N GLY A 184 13.91 20.10 -3.74
CA GLY A 184 13.48 19.22 -4.83
C GLY A 184 12.02 18.77 -4.82
N ILE A 185 11.26 19.04 -3.74
CA ILE A 185 9.82 18.70 -3.69
C ILE A 185 9.03 19.34 -4.85
N SER A 186 9.39 20.57 -5.24
CA SER A 186 8.75 21.27 -6.37
C SER A 186 8.92 20.53 -7.69
N ASP A 187 10.11 19.97 -7.93
CA ASP A 187 10.40 19.25 -9.17
C ASP A 187 9.68 17.89 -9.19
N ILE A 188 9.59 17.24 -8.03
CA ILE A 188 8.85 15.97 -7.87
C ILE A 188 7.34 16.19 -8.08
N LEU A 189 6.77 17.29 -7.57
CA LEU A 189 5.37 17.63 -7.82
C LEU A 189 5.10 18.06 -9.27
N ALA A 190 6.13 18.58 -9.97
CA ALA A 190 6.05 18.85 -11.40
C ALA A 190 6.05 17.55 -12.23
N ALA A 191 6.83 16.54 -11.82
CA ALA A 191 6.83 15.22 -12.45
C ALA A 191 5.57 14.41 -12.11
N ILE A 192 5.22 14.33 -10.82
CA ILE A 192 4.08 13.57 -10.31
C ILE A 192 3.00 14.56 -9.86
N THR A 193 2.07 14.87 -10.77
CA THR A 193 1.00 15.86 -10.53
C THR A 193 0.11 15.52 -9.32
N ASN A 194 0.02 14.25 -8.95
CA ASN A 194 -0.78 13.81 -7.81
C ASN A 194 0.01 13.86 -6.49
N ALA A 195 -0.31 14.83 -5.64
CA ALA A 195 0.34 15.03 -4.33
C ALA A 195 0.31 13.81 -3.40
N ARG A 196 -0.76 12.99 -3.44
CA ARG A 196 -0.84 11.78 -2.59
C ARG A 196 0.15 10.72 -3.06
N LEU A 197 0.23 10.53 -4.37
CA LEU A 197 1.14 9.57 -4.94
C LEU A 197 2.60 10.02 -4.82
N ALA A 198 2.89 11.30 -5.09
CA ALA A 198 4.21 11.87 -4.89
C ALA A 198 4.70 11.62 -3.45
N TRP A 199 3.84 11.87 -2.46
CA TRP A 199 4.18 11.55 -1.07
C TRP A 199 4.37 10.05 -0.81
N PHE A 200 3.48 9.22 -1.34
CA PHE A 200 3.56 7.78 -1.16
C PHE A 200 4.86 7.18 -1.70
N TRP A 201 5.35 7.69 -2.84
CA TRP A 201 6.64 7.29 -3.39
C TRP A 201 7.79 7.81 -2.52
N LEU A 202 7.73 9.08 -2.08
CA LEU A 202 8.76 9.69 -1.24
C LEU A 202 9.00 8.99 0.10
N THR A 203 7.98 8.37 0.68
CA THR A 203 8.06 7.72 2.00
C THR A 203 8.40 6.23 1.95
N ARG A 204 8.58 5.65 0.77
CA ARG A 204 8.87 4.22 0.61
C ARG A 204 10.23 3.96 -0.04
N PRO A 205 10.86 2.82 0.25
CA PRO A 205 12.01 2.34 -0.50
C PRO A 205 11.69 2.28 -1.99
N SER A 206 12.52 2.93 -2.82
CA SER A 206 12.42 2.84 -4.27
C SER A 206 13.51 1.88 -4.77
N PRO A 207 13.17 0.80 -5.48
CA PRO A 207 14.19 -0.09 -6.05
C PRO A 207 15.06 0.59 -7.11
N GLU A 208 14.60 1.71 -7.68
CA GLU A 208 15.37 2.56 -8.61
C GLU A 208 16.42 3.43 -7.91
N LEU A 209 16.38 3.51 -6.58
CA LEU A 209 17.31 4.26 -5.72
C LEU A 209 18.02 3.30 -4.75
N ASP A 210 18.30 2.07 -5.16
CA ASP A 210 18.97 1.04 -4.34
C ASP A 210 18.23 0.76 -3.01
N ASP A 211 16.89 0.66 -3.07
CA ASP A 211 16.00 0.47 -1.92
C ASP A 211 16.11 1.57 -0.84
N ARG A 212 16.64 2.75 -1.21
CA ARG A 212 16.66 3.91 -0.33
C ARG A 212 15.33 4.64 -0.35
N ILE A 213 15.06 5.35 0.74
CA ILE A 213 13.85 6.16 0.89
C ILE A 213 14.11 7.55 0.28
N PRO A 214 13.36 7.97 -0.75
CA PRO A 214 13.63 9.22 -1.45
C PRO A 214 13.59 10.46 -0.55
N ILE A 215 12.69 10.51 0.44
CA ILE A 215 12.61 11.65 1.36
C ILE A 215 13.87 11.80 2.21
N GLU A 216 14.51 10.69 2.60
CA GLU A 216 15.78 10.73 3.33
C GLU A 216 16.90 11.20 2.41
N MET A 217 16.90 10.74 1.16
CA MET A 217 17.86 11.21 0.16
C MET A 217 17.77 12.72 -0.10
N LEU A 218 16.56 13.30 -0.11
CA LEU A 218 16.38 14.75 -0.22
C LEU A 218 16.92 15.50 1.00
N ARG A 219 16.90 14.89 2.19
CA ARG A 219 17.48 15.46 3.41
C ARG A 219 19.00 15.43 3.40
N GLU A 220 19.58 14.45 2.71
CA GLU A 220 21.03 14.29 2.48
C GLU A 220 21.55 15.10 1.27
N ASP A 221 20.74 16.03 0.74
CA ASP A 221 21.08 16.89 -0.41
C ASP A 221 21.29 16.14 -1.76
N MET A 222 20.85 14.88 -1.86
CA MET A 222 20.90 14.10 -3.12
C MET A 222 19.67 14.36 -4.00
N VAL A 223 19.36 15.63 -4.21
CA VAL A 223 18.15 16.06 -4.94
C VAL A 223 18.15 15.57 -6.39
N LYS A 224 19.32 15.62 -7.05
CA LYS A 224 19.44 15.31 -8.48
C LYS A 224 19.05 13.87 -8.83
N ASP A 225 19.46 12.92 -8.00
CA ASP A 225 19.17 11.50 -8.23
C ASP A 225 17.69 11.19 -8.01
N VAL A 226 17.10 11.76 -6.96
CA VAL A 226 15.66 11.62 -6.65
C VAL A 226 14.80 12.23 -7.76
N VAL A 227 15.11 13.45 -8.22
CA VAL A 227 14.35 14.13 -9.28
C VAL A 227 14.47 13.39 -10.61
N ARG A 228 15.66 12.87 -10.95
CA ARG A 228 15.86 12.06 -12.15
C ARG A 228 14.94 10.83 -12.18
N VAL A 229 14.85 10.12 -11.05
CA VAL A 229 13.96 8.94 -10.95
C VAL A 229 12.49 9.36 -10.99
N ALA A 230 12.11 10.46 -10.31
CA ALA A 230 10.75 10.96 -10.35
C ALA A 230 10.27 11.28 -11.78
N HIS A 231 11.13 11.82 -12.63
CA HIS A 231 10.82 12.05 -14.04
C HIS A 231 10.68 10.76 -14.86
N ALA A 232 11.35 9.67 -14.48
CA ALA A 232 11.21 8.38 -15.15
C ALA A 232 9.93 7.62 -14.77
N LEU A 233 9.27 8.04 -13.69
CA LEU A 233 8.03 7.44 -13.18
C LEU A 233 6.75 8.10 -13.71
N ALA A 234 6.87 9.29 -14.33
CA ALA A 234 5.76 10.05 -14.89
C ALA A 234 5.36 9.55 -16.28
#